data_AF-A0A2P4SMF0-F1
#
_entry.id   AF-A0A2P4SMF0-F1
#
_cell.length_a   1.000
_cell.length_b   1.000
_cell.length_c   1.000
_cell.angle_alpha   90.00
_cell.angle_beta   90.00
_cell.angle_gamma   90.00
#
_symmetry.space_group_name_H-M   'P 1'
#
loop_
_entity.id
_entity.type
_entity.pdbx_description
1 polymer ?
#
loop_
_entity_poly.entity_id
_entity_poly.type
_entity_poly.pdbx_seq_one_letter_code
_entity_poly.pdbx_strand_id
1 'polypeptide(L)'
;PFTDVVTTNLKLRNPSDRKVCFKVKTTAPRRYCVRPNSGIIDPGSSVIVSVMLQPFDYDPNEKSKHKFMVQTIYAPPNISDMEAV
;
A
#
# COMPACT_ATOMS: atom_id res chain seq x y z
N PRO A 1 3.58 -15.00 19.14
CA PRO A 1 3.09 -14.74 17.76
C PRO A 1 3.50 -13.31 17.38
N PHE A 2 3.75 -13.01 16.10
CA PHE A 2 4.23 -11.68 15.65
C PHE A 2 5.64 -11.29 16.15
N THR A 3 6.49 -12.28 16.44
CA THR A 3 7.93 -12.13 16.76
C THR A 3 8.79 -11.91 15.51
N ASP A 4 8.23 -12.19 14.33
CA ASP A 4 8.86 -12.07 13.02
C ASP A 4 7.96 -11.24 12.10
N VAL A 5 8.53 -10.80 10.97
CA VAL A 5 7.78 -10.03 9.98
C VAL A 5 6.62 -10.87 9.43
N VAL A 6 5.40 -10.33 9.48
CA VAL A 6 4.21 -10.95 8.88
C VAL A 6 3.80 -10.16 7.64
N THR A 7 3.66 -10.85 6.51
CA THR A 7 3.36 -10.21 5.22
C THR A 7 1.98 -10.59 4.71
N THR A 8 1.21 -9.59 4.29
CA THR A 8 -0.07 -9.76 3.58
C THR A 8 -0.04 -9.00 2.26
N ASN A 9 -0.61 -9.60 1.21
CA ASN A 9 -0.66 -9.02 -0.12
C ASN A 9 -2.01 -8.32 -0.39
N LEU A 10 -1.94 -7.06 -0.81
CA LEU A 10 -3.07 -6.28 -1.30
C LEU A 10 -2.96 -6.13 -2.82
N LYS A 11 -3.88 -6.75 -3.56
CA LYS A 11 -3.93 -6.63 -5.03
C LYS A 11 -4.79 -5.43 -5.44
N LEU A 12 -4.18 -4.45 -6.10
CA LEU A 12 -4.88 -3.31 -6.68
C LEU A 12 -5.03 -3.55 -8.19
N ARG A 13 -6.27 -3.48 -8.71
CA ARG A 13 -6.58 -3.62 -10.13
C ARG A 13 -7.09 -2.30 -10.66
N ASN A 14 -6.57 -1.86 -11.82
CA ASN A 14 -7.10 -0.72 -12.56
C ASN A 14 -8.04 -1.24 -13.67
N PRO A 15 -9.37 -1.12 -13.52
CA PRO A 15 -10.30 -1.51 -14.57
C PRO A 15 -10.52 -0.42 -15.63
N SER A 16 -9.93 0.76 -15.47
CA SER A 16 -10.09 1.88 -16.41
C SER A 16 -9.17 1.78 -17.63
N ASP A 17 -9.42 2.66 -18.59
CA ASP A 17 -8.66 2.86 -19.82
C ASP A 17 -7.52 3.89 -19.68
N ARG A 18 -7.36 4.47 -18.49
CA ARG A 18 -6.34 5.49 -18.17
C ARG A 18 -5.38 4.99 -17.10
N LYS A 19 -4.14 5.49 -17.12
CA LYS A 19 -3.18 5.26 -16.03
C LYS A 19 -3.72 5.84 -14.73
N VAL A 20 -3.59 5.09 -13.62
CA VAL A 20 -4.01 5.52 -12.28
C VAL A 20 -2.81 5.51 -11.35
N CYS A 21 -2.50 6.65 -10.75
CA CYS A 21 -1.52 6.74 -9.67
C CYS A 21 -2.16 6.31 -8.35
N PHE A 22 -1.39 5.65 -7.48
CA PHE A 22 -1.83 5.30 -6.13
C PHE A 22 -0.77 5.66 -5.08
N LYS A 23 -1.20 5.91 -3.85
CA LYS A 23 -0.36 6.02 -2.64
C LYS A 23 -1.07 5.36 -1.47
N VAL A 24 -0.37 4.47 -0.77
CA VAL A 24 -0.83 3.74 0.41
C VAL A 24 -0.35 4.47 1.65
N LYS A 25 -1.29 4.82 2.53
CA LYS A 25 -1.03 5.49 3.81
C LYS A 25 -1.56 4.63 4.95
N THR A 26 -0.94 4.71 6.12
CA THR A 26 -1.36 3.99 7.32
C THR A 26 -1.34 4.89 8.55
N THR A 27 -2.20 4.62 9.53
CA THR A 27 -2.18 5.31 10.83
C THR A 27 -1.07 4.81 11.76
N ALA A 28 -0.34 3.75 11.38
CA ALA A 28 0.75 3.18 12.17
C ALA A 28 2.03 2.97 11.34
N PRO A 29 2.64 4.03 10.77
CA PRO A 29 3.78 3.91 9.85
C PRO A 29 5.01 3.25 10.46
N ARG A 30 5.17 3.31 11.80
CA ARG A 30 6.27 2.62 12.50
C ARG A 30 6.09 1.10 12.56
N ARG A 31 4.85 0.60 12.53
CA ARG A 31 4.54 -0.84 12.62
C ARG A 31 4.50 -1.52 11.25
N TYR A 32 4.38 -0.78 10.15
CA TYR A 32 4.19 -1.36 8.83
C TYR A 32 5.19 -0.84 7.81
N CYS A 33 5.81 -1.77 7.08
CA CYS A 33 6.50 -1.48 5.83
C CYS A 33 5.56 -1.82 4.66
N VAL A 34 5.44 -0.94 3.67
CA VAL A 34 4.58 -1.16 2.49
C VAL A 34 5.41 -1.04 1.22
N ARG A 35 5.37 -2.06 0.35
CA ARG A 35 6.12 -2.07 -0.91
C ARG A 35 5.30 -2.65 -2.07
N PRO A 36 5.17 -1.94 -3.20
CA PRO A 36 5.38 -0.49 -3.34
C PRO A 36 4.35 0.29 -2.51
N ASN A 37 4.76 1.40 -1.87
CA ASN A 37 3.82 2.29 -1.16
C ASN A 37 3.16 3.33 -2.09
N SER A 38 3.70 3.55 -3.28
CA SER A 38 3.10 4.37 -4.34
C SER A 38 3.53 3.85 -5.71
N GLY A 39 2.80 4.25 -6.74
CA GLY A 39 3.14 3.90 -8.11
C GLY A 39 2.02 4.21 -9.07
N ILE A 40 2.16 3.71 -10.30
CA ILE A 40 1.18 3.85 -11.38
C ILE A 40 0.72 2.45 -11.77
N ILE A 41 -0.59 2.31 -12.03
CA ILE A 41 -1.18 1.08 -12.56
C ILE A 41 -1.69 1.38 -13.96
N ASP A 42 -1.14 0.69 -14.95
CA ASP A 42 -1.57 0.81 -16.34
C ASP A 42 -3.02 0.35 -16.55
N PRO A 43 -3.69 0.82 -17.62
CA PRO A 43 -5.03 0.37 -17.98
C PRO A 43 -5.17 -1.16 -17.99
N GLY A 44 -6.24 -1.67 -17.40
CA GLY A 44 -6.53 -3.11 -17.31
C GLY A 44 -5.59 -3.94 -16.41
N SER A 45 -4.50 -3.35 -15.91
CA SER A 45 -3.44 -4.06 -15.18
C SER A 45 -3.71 -4.16 -13.68
N SER A 46 -2.83 -4.89 -12.97
CA SER A 46 -2.87 -5.00 -11.51
C SER A 46 -1.47 -4.92 -10.92
N VAL A 47 -1.37 -4.42 -9.70
CA VAL A 47 -0.14 -4.42 -8.89
C VAL A 47 -0.41 -5.12 -7.56
N ILE A 48 0.59 -5.83 -7.04
CA ILE A 48 0.54 -6.44 -5.71
C ILE A 48 1.35 -5.55 -4.77
N VAL A 49 0.69 -5.04 -3.73
CA VAL A 49 1.30 -4.30 -2.64
C VAL A 49 1.53 -5.25 -1.46
N SER A 50 2.78 -5.43 -1.08
CA SER A 50 3.16 -6.16 0.13
C SER A 50 3.05 -5.25 1.35
N VAL A 51 2.19 -5.61 2.30
CA VAL A 51 2.05 -4.97 3.61
C VAL A 51 2.71 -5.86 4.65
N MET A 52 3.82 -5.39 5.21
CA MET A 52 4.68 -6.14 6.13
C MET A 52 4.55 -5.54 7.53
N LEU A 53 3.89 -6.26 8.44
CA LEU A 53 3.84 -5.93 9.86
C LEU A 53 5.19 -6.27 10.49
N GLN A 54 5.84 -5.27 11.08
CA GLN A 54 7.08 -5.44 11.82
C GLN A 54 6.83 -6.19 13.13
N PRO A 55 7.82 -6.93 13.65
CA PRO A 55 7.73 -7.60 14.94
C PRO A 55 7.34 -6.63 16.07
N PHE A 56 6.53 -7.10 17.02
CA PHE A 56 6.17 -6.34 18.21
C PHE A 56 5.68 -7.25 19.34
N ASP A 57 5.72 -6.74 20.57
CA ASP A 57 5.15 -7.42 21.73
C ASP A 57 3.61 -7.40 21.64
N TYR A 58 3.05 -8.57 21.37
CA TYR A 58 1.60 -8.73 21.17
C TYR A 58 0.86 -8.83 22.51
N ASP A 59 -0.04 -7.89 22.77
CA ASP A 59 -1.02 -7.97 23.87
C ASP A 59 -2.41 -8.31 23.32
N PRO A 60 -3.01 -9.46 23.70
CA PRO A 60 -4.35 -9.85 23.25
C PRO A 60 -5.47 -8.90 23.72
N ASN A 61 -5.23 -8.07 24.75
CA ASN A 61 -6.18 -7.05 25.21
C ASN A 61 -6.10 -5.77 24.36
N GLU A 62 -5.00 -5.56 23.63
CA GLU A 62 -4.84 -4.41 22.75
C GLU A 62 -5.65 -4.62 21.47
N LYS A 63 -6.79 -3.94 21.37
CA LYS A 63 -7.54 -3.86 20.10
C LYS A 63 -6.79 -2.93 19.14
N SER A 64 -5.94 -3.52 18.29
CA SER A 64 -5.26 -2.79 17.21
C SER A 64 -6.28 -2.16 16.26
N LYS A 65 -6.33 -0.82 16.22
CA LYS A 65 -7.22 -0.02 15.33
C LYS A 65 -6.46 0.62 14.16
N HIS A 66 -5.38 -0.03 13.71
CA HIS A 66 -4.59 0.48 12.59
C HIS A 66 -5.44 0.50 11.31
N LYS A 67 -5.39 1.60 10.57
CA LYS A 67 -6.13 1.79 9.32
C LYS A 67 -5.16 2.02 8.18
N PHE A 68 -5.53 1.49 7.01
CA PHE A 68 -4.87 1.77 5.75
C PHE A 68 -5.80 2.56 4.84
N MET A 69 -5.24 3.46 4.05
CA MET A 69 -5.94 4.22 3.03
C MET A 69 -5.17 4.09 1.72
N VAL A 70 -5.86 3.71 0.65
CA VAL A 70 -5.32 3.74 -0.72
C VAL A 70 -5.88 4.98 -1.39
N GLN A 71 -5.05 5.99 -1.55
CA GLN A 71 -5.40 7.21 -2.27
C GLN A 71 -5.08 7.01 -3.74
N THR A 72 -6.00 7.37 -4.64
CA THR A 72 -5.83 7.23 -6.09
C THR A 72 -6.17 8.52 -6.83
N ILE A 73 -5.54 8.71 -7.99
CA ILE A 73 -5.83 9.81 -8.91
C ILE A 73 -5.49 9.36 -10.33
N TYR A 74 -6.23 9.82 -11.34
CA TYR A 74 -5.83 9.61 -12.73
C TYR A 74 -4.48 10.27 -13.00
N ALA A 75 -3.60 9.56 -13.70
CA ALA A 75 -2.33 10.14 -14.08
C ALA A 75 -2.55 11.28 -15.09
N PRO A 76 -1.83 12.41 -14.96
CA PRO A 76 -1.78 13.43 -15.99
C PRO A 76 -1.11 12.86 -17.26
N PRO A 77 -1.38 13.44 -18.44
CA PRO A 77 -0.96 12.87 -19.74
C PRO A 77 0.57 12.70 -19.90
N ASN A 78 1.35 13.48 -19.15
CA ASN A 78 2.80 13.63 -19.34
C ASN A 78 3.65 12.89 -18.27
N ILE A 79 3.04 12.07 -17.41
CA ILE A 79 3.80 11.34 -16.40
C ILE A 79 4.39 10.05 -16.99
N SER A 80 5.72 10.03 -17.13
CA SER A 80 6.51 8.81 -17.34
C SER A 80 6.94 8.20 -16.01
N ASP A 81 7.29 9.05 -15.04
CA ASP A 81 7.89 8.64 -13.77
C ASP A 81 7.24 9.37 -12.60
N MET A 82 6.72 8.60 -11.64
CA MET A 82 6.27 9.14 -10.35
C MET A 82 7.49 9.21 -9.42
N GLU A 83 8.48 10.05 -9.75
CA GLU A 83 9.61 10.27 -8.84
C GLU A 83 9.14 11.04 -7.60
N ALA A 84 9.23 10.30 -6.48
CA ALA A 84 9.33 10.72 -5.09
C ALA A 84 8.97 12.18 -4.73
N VAL A 85 7.78 12.35 -4.14
CA VAL A 85 7.62 13.21 -2.95
C VAL A 85 7.59 12.33 -1.71
#